data_AF-A0A3B9QJD4-F1
#
_entry.id   AF-A0A3B9QJD4-F1
#
_cell.length_a   1.000
_cell.length_b   1.000
_cell.length_c   1.000
_cell.angle_alpha   90.00
_cell.angle_beta   90.00
_cell.angle_gamma   90.00
#
_symmetry.space_group_name_H-M   'P 1'
#
loop_
_entity.id
_entity.type
_entity.pdbx_description
1 polymer ?
#
loop_
_entity_poly.entity_id
_entity_poly.type
_entity_poly.pdbx_seq_one_letter_code
_entity_poly.pdbx_strand_id
1 'polypeptide(L)'
;MLLRKPGGTVLEHIRVIDLCDGISQFAGHILTRLGADVIAVEGSEGTATRHMGPFVADQQGLNSSLTHWAYNRGKQSLTLDIESLD
;
A
#
# COMPACT_ATOMS: atom_id res chain seq x y z
N MET A 1 13.01 -15.25 -24.62
CA MET A 1 13.72 -15.54 -23.35
C MET A 1 14.39 -14.24 -22.90
N LEU A 2 13.74 -13.48 -22.02
CA LEU A 2 14.29 -12.22 -21.50
C LEU A 2 15.31 -12.57 -20.41
N LEU A 3 16.57 -12.24 -20.66
CA LEU A 3 17.66 -12.42 -19.71
C LEU A 3 17.49 -11.42 -18.55
N ARG A 4 17.17 -11.94 -17.37
CA ARG A 4 17.10 -11.18 -16.12
C ARG A 4 18.50 -10.65 -15.78
N LYS A 5 18.64 -9.33 -15.58
CA LYS A 5 19.90 -8.74 -15.13
C LYS A 5 20.25 -9.29 -13.73
N PRO A 6 21.52 -9.65 -13.46
CA PRO A 6 21.95 -9.99 -12.11
C PRO A 6 21.92 -8.71 -11.26
N GLY A 7 21.12 -8.71 -10.19
CA GLY A 7 20.96 -7.56 -9.27
C GLY A 7 19.51 -7.17 -8.98
N GLY A 8 18.55 -7.70 -9.74
CA GLY A 8 17.13 -7.39 -9.59
C GLY A 8 16.34 -8.32 -8.66
N THR A 9 15.48 -7.75 -7.83
CA THR A 9 14.49 -8.51 -7.02
C THR A 9 13.47 -9.24 -7.90
N VAL A 10 12.82 -10.28 -7.38
CA VAL A 10 11.98 -11.21 -8.17
C VAL A 10 10.86 -10.52 -8.95
N LEU A 11 10.30 -9.43 -8.40
CA LEU A 11 9.16 -8.70 -8.99
C LEU A 11 9.49 -7.28 -9.44
N GLU A 12 10.76 -6.93 -9.66
CA GLU A 12 11.18 -5.54 -9.99
C GLU A 12 10.52 -4.92 -11.23
N HIS A 13 10.00 -5.75 -12.13
CA HIS A 13 9.39 -5.38 -13.40
C HIS A 13 7.85 -5.36 -13.34
N ILE A 14 7.28 -5.59 -12.15
CA ILE A 14 5.85 -5.65 -11.92
C ILE A 14 5.39 -4.37 -11.23
N ARG A 15 4.37 -3.74 -11.79
CA ARG A 15 3.58 -2.70 -11.12
C ARG A 15 2.22 -3.26 -10.70
N VAL A 16 1.80 -2.96 -9.48
CA VAL A 16 0.56 -3.44 -8.88
C VAL A 16 -0.30 -2.25 -8.48
N ILE A 17 -1.56 -2.28 -8.88
CA ILE A 17 -2.61 -1.42 -8.32
C ILE A 17 -3.29 -2.20 -7.20
N ASP A 18 -3.10 -1.74 -5.97
CA ASP A 18 -3.62 -2.36 -4.76
C ASP A 18 -4.89 -1.64 -4.30
N LEU A 19 -6.03 -2.30 -4.51
CA LEU A 19 -7.38 -1.83 -4.13
C LEU A 19 -7.85 -2.49 -2.82
N CYS A 20 -6.96 -3.15 -2.09
CA CYS A 20 -7.30 -3.87 -0.87
C CYS A 20 -7.55 -2.95 0.33
N ASP A 21 -8.38 -3.43 1.26
CA ASP A 21 -8.64 -2.80 2.55
C ASP A 21 -8.43 -3.80 3.71
N GLY A 22 -8.29 -3.29 4.93
CA GLY A 22 -8.11 -4.10 6.13
C GLY A 22 -6.87 -5.01 6.06
N ILE A 23 -7.04 -6.26 6.49
CA ILE A 23 -5.94 -7.25 6.52
C ILE A 23 -5.42 -7.61 5.12
N SER A 24 -6.25 -7.49 4.08
CA SER A 24 -5.85 -7.85 2.72
C SER A 24 -4.75 -6.97 2.16
N GLN A 25 -4.58 -5.75 2.70
CA GLN A 25 -3.46 -4.85 2.37
C GLN A 25 -2.10 -5.48 2.64
N PHE A 26 -1.99 -6.48 3.53
CA PHE A 26 -0.72 -7.16 3.77
C PHE A 26 -0.18 -7.89 2.53
N ALA A 27 -1.04 -8.28 1.58
CA ALA A 27 -0.61 -8.89 0.32
C ALA A 27 0.28 -7.92 -0.49
N GLY A 28 -0.15 -6.66 -0.66
CA GLY A 28 0.65 -5.64 -1.31
C GLY A 28 1.98 -5.38 -0.60
N HIS A 29 2.03 -5.47 0.74
CA HIS A 29 3.29 -5.37 1.48
C HIS A 29 4.26 -6.48 1.08
N ILE A 30 3.81 -7.73 1.00
CA ILE A 30 4.67 -8.84 0.57
C ILE A 30 5.23 -8.58 -0.84
N LEU A 31 4.41 -8.04 -1.76
CA LEU A 31 4.84 -7.75 -3.12
C LEU A 31 5.92 -6.65 -3.18
N THR A 32 5.83 -5.59 -2.38
CA THR A 32 6.90 -4.57 -2.30
C THR A 32 8.19 -5.17 -1.76
N ARG A 33 8.12 -6.09 -0.78
CA ARG A 33 9.29 -6.80 -0.26
C ARG A 33 9.96 -7.71 -1.29
N LEU A 34 9.21 -8.19 -2.28
CA LEU A 34 9.70 -8.95 -3.43
C LEU A 34 10.13 -8.06 -4.61
N GLY A 35 10.00 -6.74 -4.47
CA GLY A 35 10.49 -5.75 -5.43
C GLY A 35 9.45 -5.12 -6.34
N ALA A 36 8.18 -5.45 -6.21
CA ALA A 36 7.15 -4.84 -7.03
C ALA A 36 6.97 -3.35 -6.68
N ASP A 37 6.63 -2.55 -7.70
CA ASP A 37 6.15 -1.18 -7.52
C ASP A 37 4.64 -1.22 -7.21
N VAL A 38 4.25 -0.93 -5.98
CA VAL A 38 2.87 -1.10 -5.51
C VAL A 38 2.26 0.26 -5.18
N ILE A 39 1.15 0.57 -5.84
CA ILE A 39 0.36 1.78 -5.64
C ILE A 39 -0.94 1.37 -4.93
N ALA A 40 -1.08 1.73 -3.66
CA ALA A 40 -2.32 1.61 -2.92
C ALA A 40 -3.26 2.76 -3.30
N VAL A 41 -4.43 2.42 -3.82
CA VAL A 41 -5.47 3.39 -4.17
C VAL A 41 -6.55 3.34 -3.10
N GLU A 42 -6.93 4.51 -2.60
CA GLU A 42 -7.93 4.64 -1.54
C GLU A 42 -8.77 5.91 -1.71
N GLY A 43 -9.94 5.95 -1.08
CA GLY A 43 -10.80 7.14 -1.08
C GLY A 43 -10.24 8.28 -0.24
N SER A 44 -10.95 9.42 -0.20
CA SER A 44 -10.55 10.62 0.58
C SER A 44 -10.41 10.35 2.07
N GLU A 45 -11.26 9.49 2.62
CA GLU A 45 -11.21 9.06 4.02
C GLU A 45 -10.12 8.01 4.29
N GLY A 46 -9.50 7.54 3.20
CA GLY A 46 -8.55 6.45 3.13
C GLY A 46 -9.13 5.11 3.58
N THR A 47 -8.26 4.11 3.60
CA THR A 47 -8.65 2.73 3.97
C THR A 47 -8.97 2.58 5.46
N ALA A 48 -9.76 1.57 5.83
CA ALA A 48 -10.19 1.33 7.21
C ALA A 48 -9.01 1.22 8.18
N THR A 49 -7.87 0.69 7.72
CA THR A 49 -6.65 0.57 8.55
C THR A 49 -6.11 1.90 9.03
N ARG A 50 -6.34 3.02 8.33
CA ARG A 50 -5.93 4.38 8.79
C ARG A 50 -6.60 4.80 10.08
N HIS A 51 -7.74 4.19 10.39
CA HIS A 51 -8.55 4.45 11.59
C HIS A 51 -8.41 3.34 12.64
N MET A 52 -7.56 2.33 12.39
CA MET A 52 -7.31 1.24 13.33
C MET A 52 -6.10 1.57 14.20
N GLY A 53 -6.29 1.58 15.53
CA GLY A 53 -5.17 1.68 16.46
C GLY A 53 -4.22 0.47 16.39
N PRO A 54 -3.08 0.52 17.11
CA PRO A 54 -2.63 1.64 17.94
C PRO A 54 -2.20 2.87 17.13
N PHE A 55 -2.23 4.05 17.74
CA PHE A 55 -1.85 5.32 17.11
C PHE A 55 -0.55 5.87 17.68
N VAL A 56 0.24 6.56 16.86
CA VAL A 56 1.44 7.27 17.31
C VAL A 56 1.06 8.28 18.40
N ALA A 57 1.75 8.19 19.55
CA ALA A 57 1.52 9.06 20.70
C ALA A 57 0.05 9.12 21.16
N ASP A 58 -0.70 8.03 20.95
CA ASP A 58 -2.13 7.90 21.27
C ASP A 58 -3.04 8.97 20.61
N GLN A 59 -2.58 9.57 19.51
CA GLN A 59 -3.32 10.60 18.77
C GLN A 59 -3.87 10.04 17.46
N GLN A 60 -5.19 9.95 17.36
CA GLN A 60 -5.85 9.48 16.13
C GLN A 60 -5.71 10.50 14.99
N GLY A 61 -5.47 9.98 13.78
CA GLY A 61 -5.37 10.74 12.55
C GLY A 61 -4.96 9.83 11.38
N LEU A 62 -5.28 10.23 10.14
CA LEU A 62 -5.12 9.38 8.95
C LEU A 62 -3.68 8.86 8.72
N ASN A 63 -2.67 9.56 9.24
CA ASN A 63 -1.26 9.19 9.14
C ASN A 63 -0.63 8.84 10.50
N SER A 64 -1.43 8.37 11.45
CA SER A 64 -0.96 8.00 12.81
C SER A 64 -1.16 6.52 13.15
N SER A 65 -1.94 5.79 12.36
CA SER A 65 -2.20 4.36 12.61
C SER A 65 -0.95 3.52 12.37
N LEU A 66 -0.49 2.85 13.42
CA LEU A 66 0.59 1.86 13.35
C LEU A 66 0.16 0.59 12.60
N THR A 67 -1.14 0.27 12.62
CA THR A 67 -1.72 -0.83 11.83
C THR A 67 -1.62 -0.53 10.33
N HIS A 68 -2.03 0.66 9.91
CA HIS A 68 -1.89 1.09 8.51
C HIS A 68 -0.42 1.08 8.07
N TRP A 69 0.47 1.61 8.91
CA TRP A 69 1.91 1.62 8.62
C TRP A 69 2.48 0.22 8.46
N ALA A 70 2.07 -0.74 9.30
CA ALA A 70 2.54 -2.12 9.22
C ALA A 70 2.18 -2.79 7.88
N TYR A 71 0.98 -2.52 7.35
CA TYR A 71 0.48 -3.17 6.12
C TYR A 71 0.78 -2.40 4.84
N ASN A 72 1.09 -1.10 4.91
CA ASN A 72 1.28 -0.27 3.73
C ASN A 72 2.70 0.28 3.57
N ARG A 73 3.62 0.04 4.52
CA ARG A 73 5.03 0.44 4.33
C ARG A 73 5.60 -0.13 3.04
N GLY A 74 6.29 0.73 2.27
CA GLY A 74 6.89 0.41 0.98
C GLY A 74 5.95 0.56 -0.22
N LYS A 75 4.65 0.78 0.00
CA LYS A 75 3.72 1.15 -1.08
C LYS A 75 3.72 2.66 -1.30
N GLN A 76 3.42 3.08 -2.52
CA GLN A 76 2.97 4.44 -2.80
C GLN A 76 1.46 4.54 -2.49
N SER A 77 0.98 5.72 -2.11
CA SER A 77 -0.43 5.96 -1.81
C SER A 77 -0.99 6.98 -2.80
N LEU A 78 -2.16 6.67 -3.37
CA LEU A 78 -2.92 7.53 -4.26
C LEU A 78 -4.36 7.65 -3.74
N THR A 79 -4.79 8.86 -3.43
CA THR A 79 -6.20 9.14 -3.15
C THR A 79 -6.94 9.35 -4.47
N LEU A 80 -7.99 8.57 -4.71
CA LEU A 80 -8.81 8.66 -5.92
C LEU A 80 -10.29 8.45 -5.56
N ASP A 81 -11.12 9.38 -6.04
CA ASP A 81 -12.57 9.16 -6.09
C ASP A 81 -12.89 8.48 -7.43
N ILE A 82 -13.32 7.21 -7.36
CA ILE A 82 -13.64 6.41 -8.55
C ILE A 82 -15.06 6.65 -9.07
N GLU A 83 -15.88 7.40 -8.32
CA GLU A 83 -17.22 7.78 -8.75
C GLU A 83 -17.21 9.12 -9.52
N SER A 84 -16.13 9.90 -9.38
CA SER A 84 -15.84 11.07 -10.20
C SER A 84 -15.34 10.66 -11.59
N LEU A 85 -15.85 11.33 -12.64
CA LEU A 85 -15.44 11.13 -14.03
C LEU A 85 -14.26 12.03 -14.46
N ASP A 86 -13.82 12.92 -13.57
CA ASP A 86 -12.73 13.88 -13.81
C ASP A 86 -11.35 13.32 -13.41
#